data_AF-A0A8T5KVL0-F1
#
_entry.id   AF-A0A8T5KVL0-F1
#
_cell.length_a   1.000
_cell.length_b   1.000
_cell.length_c   1.000
_cell.angle_alpha   90.00
_cell.angle_beta   90.00
_cell.angle_gamma   90.00
#
_symmetry.space_group_name_H-M   'P 1'
#
loop_
_entity.id
_entity.type
_entity.pdbx_description
1 polymer ?
#
loop_
_entity_poly.entity_id
_entity_poly.type
_entity_poly.pdbx_seq_one_letter_code
_entity_poly.pdbx_strand_id
1 'polypeptide(L)' 'MVVNTKNKDSVVKIDSILSKEIEEFIKKEENRFRFVNKKQFVDLAVHEFFGKIKKEVKTK' A
#
# COMPACT_ATOMS: atom_id res chain seq x y z
N MET A 1 0.25 -13.91 24.03
CA MET A 1 -0.29 -14.56 22.82
C MET A 1 0.55 -14.12 21.64
N VAL A 2 1.43 -14.98 21.15
CA VAL A 2 2.27 -14.66 19.98
C VAL A 2 1.44 -15.04 18.75
N VAL A 3 0.75 -14.06 18.17
CA VAL A 3 0.04 -14.28 16.90
C VAL A 3 1.11 -14.51 15.84
N ASN A 4 1.39 -15.77 15.54
CA ASN A 4 2.23 -16.15 14.41
C ASN A 4 1.42 -15.90 13.13
N THR A 5 1.24 -14.62 12.77
CA THR A 5 0.72 -14.22 11.47
C THR A 5 1.77 -14.63 10.47
N LYS A 6 1.56 -15.79 9.82
CA LYS A 6 2.35 -16.25 8.67
C LYS A 6 2.73 -15.03 7.83
N ASN A 7 4.02 -14.73 7.69
CA ASN A 7 4.53 -13.62 6.88
C ASN A 7 3.91 -13.73 5.48
N LYS A 8 2.85 -12.97 5.22
CA LYS A 8 2.17 -12.87 3.91
C LYS A 8 2.83 -11.79 3.06
N ASP A 9 4.12 -11.57 3.29
CA ASP A 9 4.89 -10.62 2.53
C ASP A 9 5.23 -11.27 1.20
N SER A 10 4.73 -10.67 0.12
CA SER A 10 5.04 -11.07 -1.24
C SER A 10 5.93 -10.01 -1.88
N VAL A 11 6.97 -10.46 -2.58
CA VAL A 11 7.78 -9.57 -3.41
C VAL A 11 6.97 -9.23 -4.65
N VAL A 12 6.63 -7.96 -4.81
CA VAL A 12 5.90 -7.44 -5.97
C VAL A 12 6.83 -6.61 -6.83
N LYS A 13 6.74 -6.80 -8.15
CA LYS A 13 7.42 -5.95 -9.13
C LYS A 13 6.56 -4.73 -9.37
N ILE A 14 7.17 -3.56 -9.22
CA ILE A 14 6.56 -2.26 -9.45
C ILE A 14 7.38 -1.60 -10.55
N ASP A 15 6.73 -0.82 -11.41
CA ASP A 15 7.43 -0.03 -12.40
C ASP A 15 8.45 0.91 -11.73
N SER A 16 9.61 1.08 -12.37
CA SER A 16 10.71 1.87 -11.78
C SER A 16 10.37 3.36 -11.70
N ILE A 17 9.54 3.86 -12.61
CA ILE A 17 9.05 5.25 -12.60
C ILE A 17 8.09 5.41 -11.42
N LEU A 18 7.10 4.52 -11.33
CA LEU A 18 6.13 4.53 -10.23
C LEU A 18 6.82 4.38 -8.87
N SER A 19 7.87 3.55 -8.77
CA SER A 19 8.63 3.40 -7.53
C SER A 19 9.31 4.70 -7.09
N LYS A 20 9.85 5.48 -8.04
CA LYS A 20 10.46 6.79 -7.76
C LYS A 20 9.40 7.81 -7.35
N GLU A 21 8.27 7.86 -8.05
CA GLU A 21 7.17 8.76 -7.70
C GLU A 21 6.63 8.48 -6.29
N ILE A 22 6.52 7.20 -5.90
CA ILE A 22 6.14 6.79 -4.54
C ILE A 22 7.18 7.28 -3.52
N GLU A 23 8.47 7.19 -3.82
CA GLU A 23 9.50 7.72 -2.92
C GLU A 23 9.43 9.23 -2.74
N GLU A 24 9.25 9.96 -3.84
CA GLU A 24 9.08 11.41 -3.80
C GLU A 24 7.81 11.78 -3.04
N PHE A 25 6.73 11.02 -3.23
CA PHE A 25 5.47 11.22 -2.54
C PHE A 25 5.57 10.99 -1.03
N ILE A 26 6.28 9.94 -0.58
CA ILE A 26 6.50 9.63 0.84
C ILE A 26 7.46 10.65 1.48
N LYS A 27 8.42 11.19 0.72
CA LYS A 27 9.36 12.21 1.21
C LYS A 27 8.72 13.57 1.46
N LYS A 28 7.54 13.86 0.88
CA LYS A 28 6.80 15.09 1.17
C LYS A 28 6.40 15.15 2.65
N GLU A 29 6.58 16.30 3.28
CA GLU A 29 6.39 16.50 4.71
C GLU A 29 4.96 16.18 5.18
N GLU A 30 3.96 16.52 4.37
CA GLU A 30 2.54 16.20 4.60
C GLU A 30 2.27 14.70 4.66
N ASN A 31 3.06 13.89 3.97
CA ASN A 31 2.88 12.45 3.84
C ASN A 31 3.77 11.63 4.77
N ARG A 32 4.84 12.23 5.31
CA ARG A 32 5.72 11.59 6.30
C ARG A 32 4.98 11.11 7.54
N PHE A 33 3.90 11.78 7.94
CA PHE A 33 3.07 11.37 9.06
C PHE A 33 2.14 10.20 8.73
N ARG A 34 1.78 10.01 7.45
CA ARG A 34 0.89 8.92 7.00
C ARG A 34 1.62 7.67 6.55
N PHE A 35 2.85 7.80 6.04
CA PHE A 35 3.59 6.70 5.43
C PHE A 35 5.03 6.66 5.96
N VAL A 36 5.34 5.64 6.76
CA VAL A 36 6.69 5.46 7.30
C VAL A 36 7.64 4.91 6.23
N ASN A 37 7.16 3.94 5.42
CA ASN A 37 7.95 3.21 4.43
C ASN A 37 7.16 2.94 3.13
N LYS A 38 7.86 2.67 2.02
CA LYS A 38 7.24 2.28 0.73
C LYS A 38 6.24 1.13 0.85
N LYS A 39 6.57 0.13 1.68
CA LYS A 39 5.69 -1.02 1.92
C LYS A 39 4.34 -0.59 2.47
N GLN A 40 4.31 0.29 3.47
CA GLN A 40 3.06 0.77 4.05
C GLN A 40 2.22 1.55 3.05
N PHE A 41 2.86 2.35 2.19
CA PHE A 41 2.17 3.03 1.10
C PHE A 41 1.47 2.04 0.16
N VAL A 42 2.20 1.01 -0.29
CA VAL A 42 1.67 -0.02 -1.18
C VAL A 42 0.57 -0.83 -0.49
N ASP A 43 0.77 -1.25 0.75
CA ASP A 43 -0.25 -1.97 1.54
C ASP A 43 -1.55 -1.15 1.65
N LEU A 44 -1.46 0.15 1.94
CA LEU A 44 -2.63 1.03 2.06
C LEU A 44 -3.33 1.21 0.70
N ALA A 45 -2.56 1.47 -0.36
CA ALA A 45 -3.08 1.64 -1.71
C ALA A 45 -3.79 0.38 -2.20
N VAL A 46 -3.20 -0.80 -1.97
CA VAL A 46 -3.82 -2.09 -2.28
C VAL A 46 -5.11 -2.28 -1.47
N HIS A 47 -5.07 -2.01 -0.16
CA HIS A 47 -6.24 -2.12 0.70
C HIS A 47 -7.39 -1.22 0.24
N GLU A 48 -7.10 0.06 -0.07
CA GLU A 48 -8.10 1.00 -0.58
C GLU A 48 -8.66 0.57 -1.94
N PHE A 49 -7.80 0.09 -2.85
CA PHE A 49 -8.20 -0.40 -4.16
C PHE A 49 -9.14 -1.60 -4.05
N PHE A 50 -8.80 -2.60 -3.22
CA PHE A 50 -9.68 -3.74 -2.95
C PHE A 50 -10.99 -3.33 -2.27
N GLY A 51 -10.95 -2.33 -1.39
CA GLY A 51 -12.14 -1.77 -0.76
C GLY A 51 -13.09 -1.15 -1.78
N LYS A 52 -12.57 -0.43 -2.78
CA LYS A 52 -13.36 0.13 -3.89
C LYS A 52 -13.94 -0.98 -4.77
N ILE A 53 -13.14 -1.97 -5.18
CA ILE A 53 -13.62 -3.11 -5.98
C ILE A 53 -14.77 -3.84 -5.26
N LYS A 54 -14.61 -4.14 -3.96
CA LYS A 54 -15.67 -4.82 -3.19
C LYS A 54 -16.95 -4.00 -3.07
N LYS A 55 -16.85 -2.67 -3.02
CA LYS A 55 -18.02 -1.78 -3.01
C LYS A 55 -18.73 -1.77 -4.35
N GLU A 56 -18.02 -1.77 -5.47
CA GLU A 56 -18.64 -1.84 -6.80
C GLU A 56 -19.30 -3.20 -7.06
N VAL A 57 -18.70 -4.30 -6.59
CA VAL A 57 -19.27 -5.66 -6.73
C VAL A 57 -20.56 -5.86 -5.90
N LYS A 58 -20.77 -5.08 -4.83
CA LYS A 58 -22.01 -5.14 -4.03
C LYS A 58 -23.18 -4.34 -4.60
N THR A 59 -22.96 -3.54 -5.65
CA THR A 59 -23.98 -2.68 -6.28
C THR A 59 -24.41 -3.24 -7.65
N LYS A 60 -24.38 -4.56 -7.83
CA LYS A 60 -24.88 -5.23 -9.03
C LYS A 60 -25.68 -6.47 -8.69
#